data_AF-G8H308-F1
#
_entry.id   AF-G8H308-F1
#
_cell.length_a   1.000
_cell.length_b   1.000
_cell.length_c   1.000
_cell.angle_alpha   90.00
_cell.angle_beta   90.00
_cell.angle_gamma   90.00
#
_symmetry.space_group_name_H-M   'P 1'
#
loop_
_entity.id
_entity.type
_entity.pdbx_description
1 polymer ?
#
loop_
_entity_poly.entity_id
_entity_poly.type
_entity_poly.pdbx_seq_one_letter_code
_entity_poly.pdbx_strand_id
1 'polypeptide(L)'
;VYLLCLHYSNFELQADPDDPYVKQEFQWSLFSNQTFEECSKLSHPLGITEHYVMYGSSNGLICISDEILNFDSPIHIWNPSVRKLRTTPISTNINIKFSHVALQFGFHPRVNDYKAVRMMRTNKNALAVEVYSLRADSWKMIEA
;
A
#
# COMPACT_ATOMS: atom_id res chain seq x y z
N VAL A 1 4.72 -20.10 -2.78
CA VAL A 1 3.89 -18.90 -2.49
C VAL A 1 4.42 -18.32 -1.20
N TYR A 2 4.69 -17.01 -1.17
CA TYR A 2 5.23 -16.34 0.02
C TYR A 2 4.12 -15.51 0.69
N LEU A 3 4.19 -15.40 2.01
CA LEU A 3 3.37 -14.51 2.82
C LEU A 3 4.15 -13.21 3.04
N LEU A 4 3.48 -12.07 2.93
CA LEU A 4 4.07 -10.77 3.21
C LEU A 4 3.56 -10.31 4.57
N CYS A 5 4.46 -10.08 5.53
CA CYS A 5 4.10 -9.82 6.92
C CYS A 5 4.76 -8.53 7.44
N LEU A 6 4.01 -7.74 8.21
CA LEU A 6 4.54 -6.68 9.07
C LEU A 6 4.81 -7.29 10.43
N HIS A 7 6.01 -7.13 10.95
CA HIS A 7 6.36 -7.58 12.28
C HIS A 7 7.44 -6.70 12.89
N TYR A 8 7.65 -6.84 14.19
CA TYR A 8 8.76 -6.18 14.87
C TYR A 8 10.10 -6.69 14.34
N SER A 9 11.09 -5.80 14.30
CA SER A 9 12.45 -6.14 13.91
C SER A 9 13.05 -7.28 14.76
N ASN A 10 12.65 -7.35 16.03
CA ASN A 10 12.96 -8.43 16.96
C ASN A 10 11.66 -9.17 17.31
N PHE A 11 11.62 -10.49 17.14
CA PHE A 11 10.47 -11.32 17.54
C PHE A 11 10.28 -11.39 19.06
N GLU A 12 11.32 -11.07 19.82
CA GLU A 12 11.27 -10.92 21.26
C GLU A 12 10.91 -9.47 21.61
N LEU A 13 9.78 -9.29 22.27
CA LEU A 13 9.38 -8.02 22.88
C LEU A 13 10.38 -7.69 24.00
N GLN A 14 11.46 -6.97 23.67
CA GLN A 14 12.32 -6.30 24.66
C GLN A 14 11.71 -4.94 25.03
N ALA A 15 10.40 -4.91 25.33
CA ALA A 15 9.81 -3.71 25.90
C ALA A 15 10.15 -3.70 27.39
N ASP A 16 11.05 -2.80 27.78
CA ASP A 16 11.08 -2.31 29.16
C ASP A 16 9.76 -1.58 29.41
N PRO A 17 8.89 -2.05 30.33
CA PRO A 17 7.61 -1.41 30.61
C PRO A 17 7.74 0.05 31.08
N ASP A 18 8.93 0.43 31.57
CA ASP A 18 9.21 1.74 32.16
C ASP A 18 9.87 2.73 31.17
N ASP A 19 10.19 2.33 29.93
CA ASP A 19 10.78 3.21 28.93
C ASP A 19 9.75 3.73 27.91
N PRO A 20 9.23 4.97 28.05
CA PRO A 20 8.26 5.55 27.14
C PRO A 20 8.86 5.93 25.76
N TYR A 21 10.17 5.74 25.54
CA TYR A 21 10.87 6.11 24.32
C TYR A 21 11.32 4.92 23.47
N VAL A 22 11.00 3.67 23.83
CA VAL A 22 11.27 2.51 22.96
C VAL A 22 10.46 2.63 21.67
N LYS A 23 11.12 3.12 20.62
CA LYS A 23 10.60 3.05 19.26
C LYS A 23 10.71 1.61 18.79
N GLN A 24 9.59 0.91 18.80
CA GLN A 24 9.52 -0.39 18.13
C GLN A 24 9.54 -0.18 16.63
N GLU A 25 10.65 -0.58 16.01
CA GLU A 25 10.78 -0.58 14.56
C GLU A 25 10.03 -1.77 13.98
N PHE A 26 9.10 -1.48 13.06
CA PHE A 26 8.44 -2.48 12.25
C PHE A 26 9.24 -2.71 10.96
N GLN A 27 9.33 -3.97 10.54
CA GLN A 27 9.90 -4.35 9.26
C GLN A 27 8.91 -5.21 8.48
N TRP A 28 8.96 -5.09 7.15
CA TRP A 28 8.27 -5.98 6.24
C TRP A 28 9.20 -7.13 5.88
N SER A 29 8.70 -8.36 5.94
CA SER A 29 9.44 -9.54 5.46
C SER A 29 8.54 -10.47 4.67
N LEU A 30 9.15 -11.24 3.77
CA LEU A 30 8.52 -12.36 3.09
C LEU A 30 8.77 -13.62 3.90
N PHE A 31 7.71 -14.36 4.19
CA PHE A 31 7.73 -15.65 4.86
C PHE A 31 7.33 -16.75 3.89
N SER A 32 7.84 -17.94 4.10
CA SER A 32 7.37 -19.13 3.40
C SER A 32 5.93 -19.42 3.82
N ASN A 33 5.01 -19.59 2.87
CA ASN A 33 3.64 -19.99 3.21
C ASN A 33 3.56 -21.43 3.76
N GLN A 34 4.60 -22.25 3.53
CA GLN A 34 4.61 -23.65 3.98
C GLN A 34 5.28 -23.79 5.35
N THR A 35 6.42 -23.15 5.53
CA THR A 35 7.23 -23.30 6.76
C THR A 35 7.06 -22.14 7.74
N PHE A 36 6.45 -21.03 7.32
CA PHE A 36 6.35 -19.78 8.08
C PHE A 36 7.71 -19.22 8.53
N GLU A 37 8.79 -19.63 7.85
CA GLU A 37 10.13 -19.10 8.09
C GLU A 37 10.37 -17.83 7.29
N GLU A 38 11.10 -16.88 7.88
CA GLU A 38 11.51 -15.65 7.20
C GLU A 38 12.43 -16.00 6.03
N CYS A 39 11.99 -15.66 4.82
CA CYS A 39 12.75 -15.90 3.59
C CYS A 39 13.61 -14.68 3.23
N SER A 40 13.07 -13.48 3.40
CA SER A 40 13.79 -12.25 3.07
C SER A 40 13.16 -11.02 3.72
N LYS A 41 14.00 -10.13 4.21
CA LYS A 41 13.59 -8.79 4.66
C LYS A 41 13.36 -7.87 3.46
N LEU A 42 12.34 -7.04 3.56
CA LEU A 42 12.00 -6.03 2.59
C LEU A 42 12.34 -4.65 3.15
N SER A 43 13.25 -3.97 2.47
CA SER A 43 13.49 -2.54 2.70
C SER A 43 12.52 -1.70 1.88
N HIS A 44 12.18 -0.52 2.39
CA HIS A 44 11.37 0.43 1.64
C HIS A 44 12.00 0.70 0.27
N PRO A 45 11.23 0.70 -0.85
CA PRO A 45 11.78 0.83 -2.20
C PRO A 45 12.51 2.16 -2.44
N LEU A 46 12.19 3.19 -1.66
CA LEU A 46 12.83 4.51 -1.72
C LEU A 46 13.89 4.73 -0.63
N GLY A 47 14.18 3.73 0.21
CA GLY A 47 15.17 3.83 1.30
C GLY A 47 14.80 4.79 2.45
N ILE A 48 13.59 5.33 2.43
CA ILE A 48 13.02 6.21 3.47
C ILE A 48 12.40 5.39 4.61
N THR A 49 12.43 5.97 5.81
CA THR A 49 11.81 5.43 7.03
C THR A 49 10.42 6.00 7.31
N GLU A 50 9.85 6.73 6.35
CA GLU A 50 8.50 7.30 6.47
C GLU A 50 7.42 6.19 6.60
N HIS A 51 6.31 6.54 7.23
CA HIS A 51 5.20 5.64 7.52
C HIS A 51 4.37 5.38 6.27
N TYR A 52 4.80 4.44 5.45
CA TYR A 52 4.02 3.90 4.34
C TYR A 52 3.20 2.70 4.81
N VAL A 53 1.95 2.66 4.37
CA VAL A 53 1.03 1.54 4.60
C VAL A 53 0.83 0.79 3.29
N MET A 54 0.68 -0.53 3.41
CA MET A 54 0.30 -1.37 2.28
C MET A 54 -1.21 -1.42 2.12
N TYR A 55 -1.69 -1.12 0.92
CA TYR A 55 -3.12 -1.11 0.57
C TYR A 55 -3.55 -2.36 -0.22
N GLY A 56 -2.69 -3.38 -0.23
CA GLY A 56 -2.98 -4.69 -0.81
C GLY A 56 -1.79 -5.25 -1.57
N SER A 57 -1.82 -6.56 -1.78
CA SER A 57 -0.83 -7.28 -2.59
C SER A 57 -1.52 -8.27 -3.51
N SER A 58 -0.92 -8.52 -4.67
CA SER A 58 -1.42 -9.51 -5.62
C SER A 58 -0.30 -9.97 -6.54
N ASN A 59 -0.10 -11.29 -6.66
CA ASN A 59 0.91 -11.91 -7.54
C ASN A 59 2.32 -11.30 -7.42
N GLY A 60 2.75 -10.99 -6.20
CA GLY A 60 4.08 -10.41 -5.93
C GLY A 60 4.18 -8.90 -6.18
N LEU A 61 3.10 -8.23 -6.58
CA LEU A 61 2.99 -6.77 -6.57
C LEU A 61 2.37 -6.29 -5.26
N ILE A 62 2.86 -5.18 -4.75
CA ILE A 62 2.41 -4.53 -3.51
C ILE A 62 1.99 -3.10 -3.85
N CYS A 63 0.83 -2.67 -3.38
CA CYS A 63 0.43 -1.27 -3.42
C CYS A 63 0.75 -0.60 -2.09
N ILE A 64 1.52 0.49 -2.12
CA ILE A 64 1.93 1.26 -0.94
C ILE A 64 1.66 2.75 -1.15
N SER A 65 1.37 3.45 -0.06
CA SER A 65 1.16 4.91 -0.03
C SER A 65 1.30 5.38 1.42
N ASP A 66 1.24 6.69 1.66
CA ASP A 66 1.22 7.29 3.00
C ASP A 66 0.18 6.63 3.92
N GLU A 67 0.49 6.51 5.22
CA GLU A 67 -0.45 6.07 6.24
C GLU A 67 -1.74 6.90 6.29
N ILE A 68 -1.59 8.22 6.19
CA ILE A 68 -2.71 9.17 6.11
C ILE A 68 -2.93 9.53 4.64
N LEU A 69 -3.84 8.81 3.99
CA LEU A 69 -4.17 9.03 2.58
C LEU A 69 -4.89 10.36 2.35
N ASN A 70 -4.29 11.19 1.52
CA ASN A 70 -4.90 12.35 0.90
C ASN A 70 -5.16 12.10 -0.59
N PHE A 71 -5.82 13.06 -1.25
CA PHE A 71 -6.12 12.95 -2.69
C PHE A 71 -4.85 12.96 -3.56
N ASP A 72 -3.84 13.69 -3.12
CA ASP A 72 -2.54 13.88 -3.75
C ASP A 72 -1.45 12.96 -3.20
N SER A 73 -1.77 12.11 -2.21
CA SER A 73 -0.83 11.12 -1.68
C SER A 73 -0.29 10.25 -2.82
N PRO A 74 1.03 10.07 -2.90
CA PRO A 74 1.65 9.28 -3.95
C PRO A 74 1.33 7.80 -3.74
N ILE A 75 0.73 7.19 -4.77
CA ILE A 75 0.44 5.75 -4.77
C ILE A 75 1.51 5.06 -5.59
N HIS A 76 2.13 4.05 -4.99
CA HIS A 76 3.17 3.25 -5.64
C HIS A 76 2.75 1.78 -5.75
N ILE A 77 3.09 1.18 -6.88
CA ILE A 77 3.00 -0.26 -7.12
C ILE A 77 4.42 -0.79 -7.22
N TRP A 78 4.77 -1.67 -6.29
CA TRP A 78 6.11 -2.18 -6.09
C TRP A 78 6.19 -3.68 -6.35
N ASN A 79 7.21 -4.10 -7.08
CA ASN A 79 7.66 -5.48 -7.12
C ASN A 79 8.98 -5.62 -6.34
N PRO A 80 8.94 -6.16 -5.11
CA PRO A 80 10.14 -6.33 -4.28
C PRO A 80 11.16 -7.29 -4.89
N SER A 81 10.70 -8.38 -5.53
CA SER A 81 11.57 -9.43 -6.08
C SER A 81 12.50 -8.92 -7.18
N VAL A 82 12.04 -7.95 -7.98
CA VAL A 82 12.84 -7.32 -9.03
C VAL A 82 13.24 -5.88 -8.70
N ARG A 83 12.93 -5.41 -7.48
CA ARG A 83 13.20 -4.05 -6.98
C ARG A 83 12.71 -2.94 -7.93
N LYS A 84 11.55 -3.16 -8.57
CA LYS A 84 10.94 -2.17 -9.49
C LYS A 84 9.76 -1.48 -8.82
N LEU A 85 9.81 -0.16 -8.75
CA LEU A 85 8.74 0.69 -8.25
C LEU A 85 8.11 1.44 -9.42
N ARG A 86 6.78 1.53 -9.42
CA ARG A 86 6.03 2.39 -10.34
C ARG A 86 5.14 3.31 -9.52
N THR A 87 5.24 4.62 -9.74
CA THR A 87 4.33 5.61 -9.15
C THR A 87 3.17 5.83 -10.11
N THR A 88 1.94 5.77 -9.61
CA THR A 88 0.76 6.07 -10.44
C THR A 88 0.71 7.57 -10.74
N PRO A 89 0.15 8.00 -11.89
CA PRO A 89 -0.08 9.41 -12.14
C PRO A 89 -1.03 10.01 -11.09
N ILE A 90 -0.86 11.30 -10.81
CA ILE A 90 -1.79 12.06 -9.96
C ILE A 90 -3.14 12.13 -10.69
N SER A 91 -4.23 11.86 -9.96
CA SER A 91 -5.57 12.00 -10.53
C SER A 91 -5.88 13.47 -10.82
N THR A 92 -6.52 13.73 -11.95
CA THR A 92 -6.82 15.07 -12.45
C THR A 92 -8.00 15.75 -11.73
N ASN A 93 -8.63 15.09 -10.76
CA ASN A 93 -9.83 15.59 -10.07
C ASN A 93 -9.53 16.44 -8.82
N ILE A 94 -8.66 17.44 -9.00
CA ILE A 94 -7.99 18.21 -7.93
C ILE A 94 -8.91 19.20 -7.17
N ASN A 95 -10.14 19.42 -7.65
CA ASN A 95 -11.02 20.48 -7.13
C ASN A 95 -12.00 20.04 -6.03
N ILE A 96 -12.00 18.77 -5.64
CA ILE A 96 -12.92 18.24 -4.63
C ILE A 96 -12.14 17.93 -3.36
N LYS A 97 -12.52 18.58 -2.25
CA LYS A 97 -11.97 18.26 -0.93
C LYS A 97 -12.63 17.00 -0.38
N PHE A 98 -11.82 15.98 -0.15
CA PHE A 98 -12.24 14.72 0.46
C PHE A 98 -11.82 14.69 1.93
N SER A 99 -12.68 14.13 2.78
CA SER A 99 -12.43 13.94 4.22
C SER A 99 -11.89 12.57 4.55
N HIS A 100 -12.15 11.58 3.70
CA HIS A 100 -11.70 10.21 3.89
C HIS A 100 -11.38 9.58 2.55
N VAL A 101 -10.22 8.93 2.48
CA VAL A 101 -9.76 8.19 1.31
C VAL A 101 -9.40 6.78 1.74
N ALA A 102 -10.04 5.79 1.11
CA ALA A 102 -9.66 4.40 1.22
C ALA A 102 -9.06 3.93 -0.10
N LEU A 103 -8.02 3.11 -0.03
CA LEU A 103 -7.34 2.55 -1.18
C LEU A 103 -7.28 1.03 -1.05
N GLN A 104 -7.54 0.32 -2.14
CA GLN A 104 -7.39 -1.13 -2.21
C GLN A 104 -6.72 -1.52 -3.53
N PHE A 105 -5.86 -2.53 -3.52
CA PHE A 105 -5.21 -3.05 -4.72
C PHE A 105 -5.50 -4.53 -4.95
N GLY A 106 -5.60 -4.92 -6.23
CA GLY A 106 -5.77 -6.32 -6.61
C GLY A 106 -5.66 -6.58 -8.11
N PHE A 107 -5.66 -7.86 -8.46
CA PHE A 107 -5.69 -8.32 -9.85
C PHE A 107 -7.13 -8.58 -10.29
N HIS A 108 -7.49 -8.11 -11.48
CA HIS A 108 -8.79 -8.36 -12.11
C HIS A 108 -8.64 -9.40 -13.23
N PRO A 109 -8.96 -10.69 -12.99
CA PRO A 109 -8.64 -11.77 -13.93
C PRO A 109 -9.31 -11.63 -15.30
N ARG A 110 -10.58 -11.21 -15.36
CA ARG A 110 -11.33 -11.18 -16.63
C ARG A 110 -10.76 -10.20 -17.67
N VAL A 111 -10.10 -9.12 -17.23
CA VAL A 111 -9.45 -8.15 -18.14
C VAL A 111 -7.92 -8.23 -18.07
N ASN A 112 -7.40 -9.17 -17.27
CA ASN A 112 -5.97 -9.42 -17.05
C ASN A 112 -5.19 -8.14 -16.69
N ASP A 113 -5.70 -7.39 -15.70
CA ASP A 113 -5.15 -6.09 -15.32
C ASP A 113 -5.08 -5.95 -13.80
N TYR A 114 -4.05 -5.27 -13.31
CA TYR A 114 -3.99 -4.88 -11.91
C TYR A 114 -4.67 -3.54 -11.73
N LYS A 115 -5.43 -3.42 -10.65
CA LYS A 115 -6.24 -2.25 -10.37
C LYS A 115 -6.02 -1.79 -8.95
N ALA A 116 -5.93 -0.47 -8.81
CA ALA A 116 -6.07 0.18 -7.52
C ALA A 116 -7.44 0.88 -7.51
N VAL A 117 -8.23 0.67 -6.47
CA VAL A 117 -9.54 1.28 -6.29
C VAL A 117 -9.42 2.27 -5.15
N ARG A 118 -9.72 3.53 -5.45
CA ARG A 118 -9.69 4.63 -4.50
C ARG A 118 -11.11 5.11 -4.24
N MET A 119 -11.59 4.92 -3.03
CA MET A 119 -12.91 5.35 -2.58
C MET A 119 -12.75 6.61 -1.74
N MET A 120 -13.43 7.68 -2.14
CA MET A 120 -13.25 9.01 -1.56
C MET A 120 -14.58 9.55 -1.09
N ARG A 121 -14.62 10.06 0.13
CA ARG A 121 -15.81 10.68 0.71
C ARG A 121 -15.58 12.16 0.89
N THR A 122 -16.54 12.98 0.46
CA THR A 122 -16.52 14.43 0.71
C THR A 122 -17.10 14.75 2.10
N ASN A 123 -16.85 15.98 2.58
CA ASN A 123 -17.50 16.50 3.80
C ASN A 123 -19.04 16.52 3.72
N LYS A 124 -19.60 16.55 2.51
CA LYS A 124 -21.06 16.50 2.27
C LYS A 124 -21.59 15.07 2.12
N ASN A 125 -20.80 14.07 2.53
CA ASN A 125 -21.09 12.64 2.41
C ASN A 125 -21.27 12.10 0.97
N ALA A 126 -20.99 12.89 -0.07
CA ALA A 126 -20.91 12.37 -1.44
C ALA A 126 -19.74 11.40 -1.56
N LEU A 127 -19.98 10.25 -2.20
CA LEU A 127 -19.00 9.20 -2.48
C LEU A 127 -18.53 9.32 -3.93
N ALA A 128 -17.23 9.19 -4.14
CA ALA A 128 -16.60 9.07 -5.45
C ALA A 128 -15.70 7.84 -5.46
N VAL A 129 -15.66 7.13 -6.58
CA VAL A 129 -14.78 5.98 -6.76
C VAL A 129 -13.93 6.20 -8.01
N GLU A 130 -12.62 6.04 -7.87
CA GLU A 130 -11.68 6.02 -8.98
C GLU A 130 -10.98 4.68 -9.06
N VAL A 131 -10.75 4.22 -10.28
CA VAL A 131 -10.06 2.97 -10.55
C VAL A 131 -8.85 3.26 -11.42
N TYR A 132 -7.68 2.96 -10.88
CA TYR A 132 -6.44 2.91 -11.64
C TYR A 132 -6.37 1.60 -12.42
N SER A 133 -5.88 1.68 -13.65
CA SER A 133 -5.48 0.51 -14.44
C SER A 133 -3.97 0.55 -14.62
N LEU A 134 -3.28 -0.52 -14.17
CA LEU A 134 -1.83 -0.62 -14.36
C LEU A 134 -1.48 -0.74 -15.85
N ARG A 135 -2.31 -1.44 -16.63
CA ARG A 135 -2.12 -1.58 -18.07
C ARG A 135 -2.30 -0.25 -18.81
N ALA A 136 -3.34 0.52 -18.50
CA ALA A 136 -3.61 1.80 -19.17
C ALA A 136 -2.82 2.98 -18.59
N ASP A 137 -2.22 2.78 -17.41
CA ASP A 137 -1.52 3.81 -16.65
C ASP A 137 -2.34 5.07 -16.39
N SER A 138 -3.59 4.89 -16.01
CA SER A 138 -4.53 6.00 -15.84
C SER A 138 -5.57 5.70 -14.79
N TRP A 139 -5.99 6.74 -14.08
CA TRP A 139 -7.17 6.73 -13.22
C TRP A 139 -8.43 7.03 -14.03
N LYS A 140 -9.53 6.37 -13.69
CA LYS A 140 -10.87 6.67 -14.23
C LYS A 140 -11.88 6.74 -13.09
N MET A 141 -12.67 7.82 -13.07
CA MET A 141 -13.86 7.90 -12.21
C MET A 141 -14.90 6.89 -12.68
N ILE A 142 -15.58 6.26 -11.73
CA ILE A 142 -16.73 5.38 -11.96
C ILE A 142 -17.95 6.05 -11.35
N GLU A 143 -18.99 6.21 -12.15
CA GLU A 143 -20.32 6.63 -11.69
C GLU A 143 -21.07 5.41 -11.16
N ALA A 144 -21.83 5.62 -10.08
CA ALA A 144 -22.70 4.61 -9.48
C ALA A 144 -24.01 4.46 -10.27
#